data_AF-A0A1I0LTK0-F1
#
_entry.id   AF-A0A1I0LTK0-F1
#
_cell.length_a   1.000
_cell.length_b   1.000
_cell.length_c   1.000
_cell.angle_alpha   90.00
_cell.angle_beta   90.00
_cell.angle_gamma   90.00
#
_symmetry.space_group_name_H-M   'P 1'
#
loop_
_entity.id
_entity.type
_entity.pdbx_description
1 polymer ?
#
loop_
_entity_poly.entity_id
_entity_poly.type
_entity_poly.pdbx_seq_one_letter_code
_entity_poly.pdbx_strand_id
1 'polypeptide(L)'
;MSRGYRSAPDPYRSGPIDIPQEPEWFADAACHRIGHELFFGPAADEDKTETTQEKEDREARAKALCAGCEVRVKCAQYERGFAEPIQRGGVWHGDNYHERQLDHRKEQRRAADRRRRNKEKGQV
;
A
#
# COMPACT_ATOMS: atom_id res chain seq x y z
N MET A 1 10.41 22.81 -18.09
CA MET A 1 9.11 23.12 -17.45
C MET A 1 8.91 22.12 -16.31
N SER A 2 9.32 22.51 -15.11
CA SER A 2 9.34 21.65 -13.93
C SER A 2 7.94 21.58 -13.30
N ARG A 3 7.33 20.40 -13.31
CA ARG A 3 6.11 20.04 -12.57
C ARG A 3 6.28 18.55 -12.22
N GLY A 4 6.35 18.07 -10.99
CA GLY A 4 6.15 18.72 -9.70
C GLY A 4 6.01 17.63 -8.64
N TYR A 5 6.93 16.66 -8.60
CA TYR A 5 7.20 15.94 -7.35
C TYR A 5 8.39 16.65 -6.71
N ARG A 6 8.09 17.66 -5.89
CA ARG A 6 9.10 18.18 -4.95
C ARG A 6 9.52 17.00 -4.10
N SER A 7 10.83 16.82 -3.95
CA SER A 7 11.47 15.85 -3.08
C SER A 7 10.63 15.58 -1.84
N ALA A 8 9.89 14.47 -1.82
CA ALA A 8 9.33 13.99 -0.58
C ALA A 8 10.53 13.51 0.24
N PRO A 9 10.72 13.98 1.48
CA PRO A 9 11.72 13.41 2.37
C PRO A 9 11.47 11.91 2.45
N ASP A 10 12.46 11.13 2.02
CA ASP A 10 12.43 9.66 2.02
C ASP A 10 12.13 9.18 3.45
N PRO A 11 10.93 8.63 3.73
CA PRO A 11 10.60 8.16 5.07
C PRO A 11 11.44 6.91 5.46
N TYR A 12 12.22 6.35 4.52
CA TYR A 12 12.99 5.12 4.68
C TYR A 12 14.42 5.23 4.14
N ARG A 13 15.09 6.35 4.45
CA ARG A 13 16.52 6.66 4.25
C ARG A 13 17.39 5.43 3.91
N SER A 14 17.54 5.12 2.62
CA SER A 14 18.60 4.26 2.06
C SER A 14 18.69 4.41 0.53
N GLY A 15 19.29 5.53 0.08
CA GLY A 15 19.78 5.69 -1.30
C GLY A 15 18.74 6.10 -2.35
N PRO A 16 19.18 6.38 -3.59
CA PRO A 16 18.29 6.74 -4.69
C PRO A 16 17.42 5.52 -5.05
N ILE A 17 16.14 5.61 -4.75
CA ILE A 17 15.16 4.64 -5.23
C ILE A 17 14.75 5.07 -6.64
N ASP A 18 14.82 4.15 -7.60
CA ASP A 18 14.25 4.36 -8.93
C ASP A 18 12.73 4.35 -8.79
N ILE A 19 12.13 5.55 -8.65
CA ILE A 19 10.69 5.70 -8.63
C ILE A 19 10.25 5.50 -10.09
N PRO A 20 9.50 4.43 -10.41
CA PRO A 20 9.01 4.22 -11.76
C PRO A 20 8.27 5.47 -12.22
N GLN A 21 8.39 5.81 -13.51
CA GLN A 21 7.57 6.87 -14.08
C GLN A 21 6.11 6.65 -13.73
N GLU A 22 5.44 7.74 -13.34
CA GLU A 22 4.03 7.71 -13.00
C GLU A 22 3.22 7.08 -14.13
N PRO A 23 2.56 5.94 -13.87
CA PRO A 23 1.70 5.32 -14.86
C PRO A 23 0.56 6.26 -15.27
N GLU A 24 0.13 6.24 -16.54
CA GLU A 24 -0.94 7.11 -17.03
C GLU A 24 -2.24 7.02 -16.19
N TRP A 25 -2.53 5.84 -15.65
CA TRP A 25 -3.72 5.61 -14.82
C TRP A 25 -3.67 6.33 -13.46
N PHE A 26 -2.52 6.88 -13.03
CA PHE A 26 -2.44 7.68 -11.80
C PHE A 26 -3.34 8.92 -11.84
N ALA A 27 -3.61 9.47 -13.03
CA ALA A 27 -4.53 10.60 -13.20
C ALA A 27 -5.94 10.30 -12.68
N ASP A 28 -6.34 9.02 -12.72
CA ASP A 28 -7.64 8.53 -12.26
C ASP A 28 -7.63 8.09 -10.78
N ALA A 29 -6.47 8.15 -10.12
CA ALA A 29 -6.33 7.72 -8.74
C ALA A 29 -7.00 8.71 -7.76
N ALA A 30 -7.83 8.20 -6.85
CA ALA A 30 -8.48 9.01 -5.83
C ALA A 30 -7.46 9.77 -4.94
N CYS A 31 -6.32 9.15 -4.64
CA CYS A 31 -5.25 9.78 -3.87
C CYS A 31 -4.61 10.97 -4.58
N HIS A 32 -4.53 10.94 -5.92
CA HIS A 32 -3.98 12.04 -6.71
C HIS A 32 -4.85 13.30 -6.62
N ARG A 33 -6.18 13.13 -6.53
CA ARG A 33 -7.13 14.25 -6.41
C ARG A 33 -7.17 14.90 -5.01
N ILE A 34 -6.84 14.14 -3.96
CA ILE A 34 -7.05 14.54 -2.55
C ILE A 34 -5.72 14.89 -1.86
N GLY A 35 -4.59 14.38 -2.36
CA GLY A 35 -3.27 14.52 -1.76
C GLY A 35 -2.82 13.24 -1.05
N HIS A 36 -1.50 13.02 -1.05
CA HIS A 36 -0.89 11.76 -0.61
C HIS A 36 -0.72 11.65 0.91
N GLU A 37 -0.70 12.77 1.64
CA GLU A 37 -0.50 12.83 3.10
C GLU A 37 -1.50 11.96 3.87
N LEU A 38 -2.75 11.91 3.41
CA LEU A 38 -3.77 11.06 4.03
C LEU A 38 -3.41 9.56 3.96
N PHE A 39 -2.71 9.14 2.91
CA PHE A 39 -2.37 7.73 2.69
C PHE A 39 -1.07 7.33 3.40
N PHE A 40 -0.08 8.24 3.45
CA PHE A 40 1.26 7.93 3.92
C PHE A 40 1.62 8.51 5.30
N GLY A 41 0.79 9.42 5.82
CA GLY A 41 1.04 10.08 7.10
C GLY A 41 2.01 11.26 6.97
N PRO A 42 2.28 11.95 8.09
CA PRO A 42 3.29 13.01 8.12
C PRO A 42 4.66 12.43 7.80
N ALA A 43 5.49 13.23 7.14
CA ALA A 43 6.85 12.83 6.84
C ALA A 43 7.67 12.68 8.14
N ALA A 44 8.67 11.79 8.11
CA ALA A 44 9.47 11.46 9.29
C ALA A 44 10.34 12.62 9.82
N ASP A 45 10.50 13.68 9.03
CA ASP A 45 11.23 14.91 9.37
C ASP A 45 10.33 16.03 9.91
N GLU A 46 9.01 15.83 9.96
CA GLU A 46 8.11 16.75 10.64
C GLU A 46 8.18 16.53 12.16
N ASP A 47 8.27 17.62 12.94
CA ASP A 47 8.17 17.60 14.42
C ASP A 47 6.81 17.07 14.94
N LYS A 48 5.90 16.72 14.03
CA LYS A 48 4.58 16.19 14.33
C LYS A 48 4.64 14.69 14.54
N THR A 49 4.59 14.29 15.82
CA THR A 49 4.37 12.88 16.17
C THR A 49 2.88 12.56 16.06
N GLU A 50 2.48 11.76 15.06
CA GLU A 50 1.13 11.19 14.96
C GLU A 50 0.92 10.15 16.08
N THR A 51 -0.13 10.30 16.87
CA THR A 51 -0.51 9.28 17.87
C THR A 51 -1.07 8.03 17.19
N THR A 52 -1.09 6.89 17.88
CA THR A 52 -1.67 5.65 17.35
C THR A 52 -3.12 5.84 16.90
N GLN A 53 -3.94 6.57 17.67
CA GLN A 53 -5.34 6.80 17.33
C GLN A 53 -5.48 7.67 16.07
N GLU A 54 -4.71 8.75 15.96
CA GLU A 54 -4.72 9.61 14.77
C GLU A 54 -4.30 8.84 13.52
N LYS A 55 -3.30 7.97 13.65
CA LYS A 55 -2.87 7.06 12.58
C LYS A 55 -4.00 6.14 12.15
N GLU A 56 -4.66 5.48 13.11
CA GLU A 56 -5.77 4.56 12.83
C GLU A 56 -6.94 5.27 12.14
N ASP A 57 -7.31 6.47 12.61
CA ASP A 57 -8.38 7.29 12.02
C ASP A 57 -8.02 7.76 10.61
N ARG A 58 -6.77 8.18 10.40
CA ARG A 58 -6.26 8.56 9.08
C ARG A 58 -6.29 7.37 8.12
N GLU A 59 -5.78 6.23 8.55
CA GLU A 59 -5.77 5.00 7.74
C GLU A 59 -7.20 4.54 7.42
N ALA A 60 -8.15 4.61 8.36
CA ALA A 60 -9.54 4.28 8.11
C ALA A 60 -10.15 5.17 7.00
N ARG A 61 -9.87 6.47 7.03
CA ARG A 61 -10.29 7.41 5.99
C ARG A 61 -9.63 7.13 4.64
N ALA A 62 -8.33 6.84 4.63
CA ALA A 62 -7.60 6.49 3.42
C ALA A 62 -8.17 5.21 2.78
N LYS A 63 -8.45 4.18 3.58
CA LYS A 63 -9.04 2.92 3.12
C LYS A 63 -10.42 3.11 2.52
N ALA A 64 -11.27 3.96 3.13
CA ALA A 64 -12.59 4.29 2.60
C ALA A 64 -12.51 4.92 1.20
N LEU A 65 -11.54 5.80 0.96
CA LEU A 65 -11.30 6.38 -0.36
C LEU A 65 -10.76 5.36 -1.36
N CYS A 66 -9.82 4.52 -0.93
CA CYS A 66 -9.30 3.44 -1.76
C CYS A 66 -10.39 2.44 -2.19
N ALA A 67 -11.39 2.17 -1.34
CA ALA A 67 -12.47 1.24 -1.66
C ALA A 67 -13.32 1.67 -2.86
N GLY A 68 -13.47 2.99 -3.08
CA GLY A 68 -14.15 3.57 -4.24
C GLY A 68 -13.24 3.92 -5.42
N CYS A 69 -11.95 3.63 -5.34
CA CYS A 69 -10.97 4.03 -6.35
C CYS A 69 -10.99 3.07 -7.56
N GLU A 70 -11.19 3.60 -8.77
CA GLU A 70 -11.32 2.81 -9.99
C GLU A 70 -10.02 2.08 -10.38
N VAL A 71 -8.87 2.64 -10.01
CA VAL A 71 -7.55 2.07 -10.33
C VAL A 71 -7.01 1.12 -9.27
N ARG A 72 -7.83 0.69 -8.30
CA ARG A 72 -7.41 -0.14 -7.16
C ARG A 72 -6.64 -1.39 -7.57
N VAL A 73 -7.09 -2.06 -8.64
CA VAL A 73 -6.42 -3.27 -9.18
C VAL A 73 -5.04 -2.95 -9.76
N LYS A 74 -4.93 -1.85 -10.52
CA LYS A 74 -3.64 -1.40 -11.09
C LYS A 74 -2.69 -0.95 -9.97
N CYS A 75 -3.21 -0.26 -8.96
CA CYS A 75 -2.47 0.13 -7.75
C CYS A 75 -1.89 -1.08 -7.00
N ALA A 76 -2.66 -2.16 -6.85
CA ALA A 76 -2.16 -3.40 -6.24
C ALA A 76 -1.05 -4.08 -7.06
N GLN A 77 -1.10 -4.00 -8.39
CA GLN A 77 -0.02 -4.51 -9.24
C GLN A 77 1.24 -3.63 -9.13
N TYR A 78 1.04 -2.32 -9.10
CA TYR A 78 2.12 -1.34 -8.98
C TYR A 78 2.86 -1.44 -7.65
N GLU A 79 2.13 -1.54 -6.53
CA GLU A 79 2.71 -1.70 -5.19
C GLU A 79 3.67 -2.90 -5.10
N ARG A 80 3.26 -4.04 -5.69
CA ARG A 80 4.08 -5.25 -5.73
C ARG A 80 5.36 -5.13 -6.55
N GLY A 81 5.46 -4.13 -7.43
CA GLY A 81 6.67 -3.86 -8.21
C GLY A 81 7.76 -3.14 -7.41
N PHE A 82 7.42 -2.56 -6.27
CA PHE A 82 8.38 -1.83 -5.44
C PHE A 82 9.21 -2.72 -4.52
N ALA A 83 10.31 -2.17 -4.02
CA ALA A 83 11.03 -2.77 -2.91
C ALA A 83 10.22 -2.72 -1.60
N GLU A 84 10.56 -3.62 -0.69
CA GLU A 84 9.89 -3.84 0.59
C GLU A 84 9.68 -2.57 1.46
N PRO A 85 10.64 -1.63 1.57
CA PRO A 85 10.45 -0.42 2.36
C PRO A 85 9.29 0.45 1.86
N ILE A 86 9.11 0.56 0.55
CA ILE A 86 8.00 1.32 -0.07
C ILE A 86 6.68 0.59 0.16
N GLN A 87 6.67 -0.73 0.00
CA GLN A 87 5.49 -1.55 0.29
C GLN A 87 5.05 -1.45 1.76
N ARG A 88 5.93 -1.11 2.70
CA ARG A 88 5.56 -0.89 4.11
C ARG A 88 4.86 0.44 4.38
N GLY A 89 5.12 1.44 3.56
CA GLY A 89 4.61 2.78 3.77
C GLY A 89 3.11 2.86 3.51
N GLY A 90 2.37 3.46 4.43
CA GLY A 90 1.00 3.93 4.20
C GLY A 90 -0.05 2.89 3.74
N VAL A 91 -1.14 3.44 3.23
CA VAL A 91 -2.28 2.70 2.69
C VAL A 91 -2.18 2.60 1.17
N TRP A 92 -2.20 1.38 0.66
CA TRP A 92 -2.19 1.07 -0.76
C TRP A 92 -3.41 0.22 -1.09
N HIS A 93 -4.07 0.53 -2.20
CA HIS A 93 -5.16 -0.28 -2.79
C HIS A 93 -6.28 -0.77 -1.83
N GLY A 94 -6.43 -0.12 -0.67
CA GLY A 94 -7.47 -0.42 0.31
C GLY A 94 -6.97 -0.96 1.65
N ASP A 95 -5.67 -1.24 1.77
CA ASP A 95 -5.09 -1.88 2.95
C ASP A 95 -3.83 -1.15 3.43
N ASN A 96 -3.51 -1.29 4.72
CA ASN A 96 -2.18 -0.96 5.25
C ASN A 96 -1.25 -2.18 5.15
N TYR A 97 0.04 -1.99 5.44
CA TYR A 97 1.02 -3.06 5.37
C TYR A 97 0.67 -4.27 6.26
N HIS A 98 0.20 -4.03 7.49
CA HIS A 98 -0.13 -5.11 8.42
C HIS A 98 -1.29 -5.97 7.91
N GLU A 99 -2.29 -5.36 7.31
CA GLU A 99 -3.43 -6.05 6.70
C GLU A 99 -3.00 -6.88 5.48
N ARG A 100 -2.19 -6.31 4.59
CA ARG A 100 -1.60 -7.05 3.46
C ARG A 100 -0.86 -8.31 3.93
N GLN A 101 -0.06 -8.18 4.99
CA GLN A 101 0.66 -9.31 5.58
C GLN A 101 -0.29 -10.34 6.22
N LEU A 102 -1.36 -9.90 6.88
CA LEU A 102 -2.36 -10.79 7.45
C LEU A 102 -3.09 -11.60 6.37
N ASP A 103 -3.48 -10.95 5.28
CA ASP A 103 -4.20 -11.60 4.20
C ASP A 103 -3.31 -12.57 3.43
N HIS A 104 -2.06 -12.20 3.14
CA HIS A 104 -1.08 -13.12 2.58
C HIS A 104 -0.92 -14.39 3.43
N ARG A 105 -0.82 -14.25 4.76
CA ARG A 105 -0.76 -15.41 5.68
C ARG A 105 -2.04 -16.25 5.67
N LYS A 106 -3.23 -15.62 5.58
CA LYS A 106 -4.51 -16.36 5.48
C LYS A 106 -4.57 -17.16 4.18
N GLU A 107 -4.12 -16.58 3.07
CA GLU A 107 -4.07 -17.24 1.77
C GLU A 107 -3.14 -18.45 1.77
N GLN A 108 -1.93 -18.31 2.34
CA GLN A 108 -0.98 -19.40 2.50
C GLN A 108 -1.58 -20.57 3.30
N ARG A 109 -2.25 -20.27 4.43
CA ARG A 109 -2.95 -21.30 5.24
C ARG A 109 -4.05 -22.00 4.44
N ARG A 110 -4.90 -21.24 3.75
CA ARG A 110 -5.97 -21.79 2.90
C ARG A 110 -5.41 -22.67 1.77
N ALA A 111 -4.27 -22.29 1.18
CA ALA A 111 -3.60 -23.08 0.17
C ALA A 111 -3.02 -24.39 0.74
N ALA A 112 -2.39 -24.34 1.91
CA ALA A 112 -1.89 -25.53 2.61
C ALA A 112 -3.03 -26.51 2.96
N ASP A 113 -4.14 -26.00 3.49
CA ASP A 113 -5.32 -26.81 3.80
C ASP A 113 -5.95 -27.44 2.55
N ARG A 114 -6.01 -26.70 1.43
CA ARG A 114 -6.45 -27.24 0.13
C ARG A 114 -5.54 -28.38 -0.34
N ARG A 115 -4.22 -28.20 -0.25
CA ARG A 115 -3.25 -29.25 -0.61
C ARG A 115 -3.41 -30.50 0.25
N ARG A 116 -3.60 -30.34 1.57
CA ARG A 116 -3.85 -31.46 2.50
C ARG A 116 -5.10 -32.25 2.10
N ARG A 117 -6.23 -31.57 1.90
CA ARG A 117 -7.50 -32.22 1.49
C ARG A 117 -7.40 -32.93 0.14
N ASN A 118 -6.69 -32.35 -0.83
CA ASN A 118 -6.51 -32.98 -2.14
C ASN A 118 -5.66 -34.26 -2.05
N LYS A 119 -4.65 -34.28 -1.16
CA LYS A 119 -3.85 -35.48 -0.90
C LYS A 119 -4.68 -36.60 -0.27
N GLU A 120 -5.52 -36.27 0.72
CA GLU A 120 -6.42 -37.23 1.38
C GLU A 120 -7.43 -37.84 0.39
N LYS A 121 -7.98 -37.04 -0.53
CA LYS A 121 -8.93 -37.50 -1.55
C LYS A 121 -8.31 -38.33 -2.68
N GLY A 122 -7.04 -38.12 -3.00
CA GLY A 122 -6.32 -38.86 -4.04
C GLY A 122 -5.70 -40.17 -3.55
N GLN A 123 -5.90 -40.54 -2.28
CA GLN A 123 -5.38 -41.75 -1.66
C GLN A 123 -6.45 -42.86 -1.52
N VAL A 124 -7.65 -42.61 -2.04
CA VAL A 124 -8.81 -43.54 -2.11
C VAL A 124 -9.00 -44.01 -3.54
#